data_AF-A0A847EJ74-F1
#
_entry.id   AF-A0A847EJ74-F1
#
_cell.length_a   1.000
_cell.length_b   1.000
_cell.length_c   1.000
_cell.angle_alpha   90.00
_cell.angle_beta   90.00
_cell.angle_gamma   90.00
#
_symmetry.space_group_name_H-M   'P 1'
#
loop_
_entity.id
_entity.type
_entity.pdbx_description
1 polymer ?
#
loop_
_entity_poly.entity_id
_entity_poly.type
_entity_poly.pdbx_seq_one_letter_code
_entity_poly.pdbx_strand_id
1 'polypeptide(L)' 'FVGIVDEISTEKGKVKVLLSLFGRETPVELDFLQVEKL' A
#
# COMPACT_ATOMS: atom_id res chain seq x y z
N PHE A 1 -0.54 9.45 -3.33
CA PHE A 1 0.80 8.89 -3.60
C PHE A 1 0.61 7.65 -4.45
N VAL A 2 1.53 7.36 -5.37
CA VAL A 2 1.52 6.10 -6.13
C VAL A 2 2.51 5.14 -5.47
N GLY A 3 2.10 3.89 -5.33
CA GLY A 3 2.92 2.84 -4.72
C GLY A 3 2.64 1.49 -5.37
N ILE A 4 3.47 0.52 -5.02
CA ILE A 4 3.33 -0.86 -5.48
C ILE A 4 2.76 -1.69 -4.34
N VAL A 5 1.75 -2.52 -4.64
CA VAL A 5 1.19 -3.45 -3.66
C VAL A 5 2.23 -4.53 -3.35
N ASP A 6 2.58 -4.65 -2.08
CA ASP A 6 3.52 -5.66 -1.55
C ASP A 6 2.76 -6.89 -1.06
N GLU A 7 1.70 -6.68 -0.28
CA GLU A 7 0.89 -7.74 0.30
C GLU A 7 -0.58 -7.33 0.42
N ILE A 8 -1.50 -8.28 0.26
CA ILE A 8 -2.94 -8.08 0.44
C ILE A 8 -3.42 -9.03 1.53
N SER A 9 -3.95 -8.48 2.63
CA SER A 9 -4.61 -9.25 3.69
C SER A 9 -6.11 -9.05 3.62
N THR A 10 -6.79 -9.97 2.94
CA THR A 10 -8.25 -9.94 2.74
C THR A 10 -9.01 -10.13 4.04
N GLU A 11 -8.50 -10.97 4.95
CA GLU A 11 -9.09 -11.23 6.27
C GLU A 11 -9.09 -9.99 7.17
N LYS A 12 -8.08 -9.13 7.04
CA LYS A 12 -7.96 -7.87 7.80
C LYS A 12 -8.57 -6.68 7.08
N GLY A 13 -8.92 -6.82 5.80
CA GLY A 13 -9.40 -5.73 4.97
C GLY A 13 -8.33 -4.68 4.62
N LYS A 14 -7.06 -5.11 4.58
CA LYS A 14 -5.91 -4.21 4.47
C LYS A 14 -4.95 -4.60 3.36
N VAL A 15 -4.22 -3.60 2.87
CA VAL A 15 -3.16 -3.75 1.88
C VAL A 15 -1.88 -3.11 2.40
N LYS A 16 -0.76 -3.79 2.21
CA LYS A 16 0.57 -3.22 2.43
C LYS A 16 1.09 -2.71 1.09
N VAL A 17 1.45 -1.44 1.05
CA VAL A 17 1.93 -0.74 -0.14
C VAL A 17 3.34 -0.23 0.13
N LEU A 18 4.24 -0.46 -0.83
CA LEU A 18 5.56 0.14 -0.83
C LEU A 18 5.51 1.48 -1.55
N LEU A 19 5.77 2.55 -0.80
CA LEU A 19 5.92 3.89 -1.33
C LEU A 19 7.40 4.19 -1.53
N SER A 20 7.77 4.72 -2.69
CA SER A 20 9.10 5.28 -2.91
C SER A 20 9.11 6.74 -2.46
N LEU A 21 9.73 7.02 -1.33
CA LEU A 21 9.88 8.37 -0.77
C LEU A 21 11.38 8.70 -0.69
N PHE A 22 11.82 9.72 -1.43
CA PHE A 22 13.23 10.14 -1.48
C PHE A 22 14.21 9.00 -1.83
N GLY A 23 13.81 8.09 -2.73
CA GLY A 23 14.62 6.94 -3.14
C GLY A 23 14.72 5.83 -2.09
N ARG A 24 13.92 5.91 -1.01
CA ARG A 24 13.79 4.86 -0.01
C ARG A 24 12.40 4.25 -0.08
N GLU A 25 12.33 2.93 -0.05
CA GLU A 25 11.06 2.22 0.02
C GLU A 25 10.56 2.24 1.46
N THR A 26 9.37 2.80 1.66
CA THR A 26 8.69 2.84 2.95
C THR A 26 7.41 2.02 2.85
N PRO A 27 7.28 0.92 3.61
CA PRO A 27 6.04 0.15 3.66
C PRO A 27 4.99 0.90 4.47
N VAL A 28 3.77 0.97 3.94
CA VAL A 28 2.60 1.57 4.60
C VAL A 28 1.43 0.60 4.50
N GLU A 29 0.73 0.39 5.60
CA GLU A 29 -0.49 -0.41 5.65
C GLU A 29 -1.71 0.52 5.54
N LEU A 30 -2.63 0.21 4.61
CA LEU A 30 -3.82 1.00 4.30
C LEU A 30 -5.05 0.09 4.28
N ASP A 31 -6.21 0.65 4.62
CA ASP A 31 -7.48 -0.03 4.43
C ASP A 31 -7.88 -0.01 2.94
N PHE A 32 -8.66 -0.99 2.48
CA PHE A 32 -9.09 -1.06 1.07
C PHE A 32 -9.86 0.18 0.59
N LEU A 33 -10.52 0.91 1.49
CA LEU A 33 -11.24 2.13 1.17
C LEU A 33 -10.33 3.35 0.95
N GLN A 34 -9.04 3.25 1.30
CA GLN A 34 -8.07 4.34 1.20
C GLN A 34 -7.22 4.26 -0.08
N VAL A 35 -7.43 3.23 -0.90
CA VAL A 35 -6.67 3.00 -2.13
C VAL A 35 -7.61 2.98 -3.34
N GLU A 36 -7.11 3.46 -4.47
CA GLU A 36 -7.78 3.39 -5.76
C GLU A 36 -6.81 2.83 -6.79
N LYS A 37 -7.33 2.09 -7.76
CA LYS A 37 -6.54 1.56 -8.87
C LYS A 37 -6.27 2.67 -9.88
N LEU A 38 -5.03 2.73 -10.39
CA LEU A 38 -4.64 3.59 -11.52
C LEU A 38 -5.31 3.19 -12.83
#